data_AF-A0AAU6QVS1-F1
#
_entry.id   AF-A0AAU6QVS1-F1
#
_cell.length_a   1.000
_cell.length_b   1.000
_cell.length_c   1.000
_cell.angle_alpha   90.00
_cell.angle_beta   90.00
_cell.angle_gamma   90.00
#
_symmetry.space_group_name_H-M   'P 1'
#
loop_
_entity.id
_entity.type
_entity.pdbx_description
1 polymer ?
#
loop_
_entity_poly.entity_id
_entity_poly.type
_entity_poly.pdbx_seq_one_letter_code
_entity_poly.pdbx_strand_id
1 'polypeptide(L)'
;MSTLLIQGDTSATVRRASFFPTHDALARHLLAILDRAAIGLRLYVCGDEAFIWRIRRLAYDAGLLPEETRAELNAAPRAVYCVHCSASHVYDALSEVECISCGINLGVRQHFSQRVGAYLGVCADPDRPYLEHRA
;
A
#
# COMPACT_ATOMS: atom_id res chain seq x y z
N MET A 1 -9.81 2.48 8.10
CA MET A 1 -8.77 1.57 8.64
C MET A 1 -7.81 2.44 9.44
N SER A 2 -7.71 2.23 10.74
CA SER A 2 -6.90 3.09 11.62
C SER A 2 -5.46 2.59 11.64
N THR A 3 -4.49 3.47 11.39
CA THR A 3 -3.06 3.08 11.42
C THR A 3 -2.42 3.50 12.72
N LEU A 4 -1.60 2.60 13.30
CA LEU A 4 -0.85 2.84 14.52
C LEU A 4 0.62 3.15 14.18
N LEU A 5 1.12 4.26 14.72
CA LEU A 5 2.55 4.55 14.75
C LEU A 5 3.06 4.42 16.19
N ILE A 6 4.15 3.67 16.37
CA ILE A 6 4.86 3.57 17.65
C ILE A 6 6.23 4.21 17.46
N GLN A 7 6.49 5.26 18.24
CA GLN A 7 7.81 5.88 18.33
C GLN A 7 8.46 5.53 19.67
N GLY A 8 9.73 5.17 19.61
CA GLY A 8 10.61 5.01 20.77
C GLY A 8 12.05 5.33 20.38
N ASP A 9 12.86 5.71 21.35
CA ASP A 9 14.32 5.80 21.19
C ASP A 9 14.98 4.69 22.03
N THR A 10 16.24 4.37 21.75
CA THR A 10 16.99 3.30 22.45
C THR A 10 17.24 3.61 23.93
N SER A 11 16.99 4.84 24.38
CA SER A 11 17.16 5.31 25.75
C SER A 11 15.84 5.49 26.51
N ALA A 12 14.68 5.44 25.84
CA ALA A 12 13.40 5.86 26.37
C ALA A 12 12.54 4.67 26.79
N THR A 13 12.20 4.70 28.08
CA THR A 13 11.18 3.86 28.74
C THR A 13 9.75 4.11 28.22
N VAL A 14 9.56 5.09 27.31
CA VAL A 14 8.24 5.55 26.85
C VAL A 14 8.03 5.23 25.37
N ARG A 15 7.09 4.33 25.09
CA ARG A 15 6.56 4.10 23.73
C ARG A 15 5.35 5.00 23.52
N ARG A 16 5.43 5.95 22.60
CA ARG A 16 4.28 6.79 22.23
C ARG A 16 3.55 6.14 21.07
N ALA A 17 2.31 5.70 21.32
CA ALA A 17 1.41 5.19 20.30
C ALA A 17 0.48 6.31 19.83
N SER A 18 0.26 6.43 18.53
CA SER A 18 -0.71 7.37 17.95
C SER A 18 -1.50 6.72 16.83
N PHE A 19 -2.81 6.96 16.82
CA PHE A 19 -3.73 6.43 15.83
C PHE A 19 -4.14 7.52 14.85
N PHE A 20 -4.11 7.17 13.57
CA PHE A 20 -4.49 8.09 12.50
C PHE A 20 -5.72 7.57 11.75
N PRO A 21 -6.71 8.45 11.47
CA PRO A 21 -7.95 8.04 10.81
C PRO A 21 -7.79 7.82 9.30
N THR A 22 -6.76 8.41 8.70
CA THR A 22 -6.46 8.29 7.27
C THR A 22 -4.96 8.10 7.01
N HIS A 23 -4.64 7.47 5.89
CA HIS A 23 -3.26 7.30 5.44
C HIS A 23 -2.54 8.64 5.24
N ASP A 24 -3.25 9.68 4.77
CA ASP A 24 -2.64 11.00 4.55
C ASP A 24 -2.32 11.71 5.87
N ALA A 25 -3.14 11.51 6.91
CA ALA A 25 -2.86 12.03 8.24
C ALA A 25 -1.62 11.38 8.84
N LEU A 26 -1.49 10.05 8.70
CA LEU A 26 -0.27 9.33 9.08
C LEU A 26 0.94 9.81 8.29
N ALA A 27 0.83 9.93 6.96
CA ALA A 27 1.94 10.33 6.10
C ALA A 27 2.51 11.70 6.49
N ARG A 28 1.64 12.69 6.71
CA ARG A 28 2.05 14.02 7.20
C ARG A 28 2.76 13.94 8.55
N HIS A 29 2.24 13.14 9.48
CA HIS A 29 2.84 13.01 10.80
C HIS A 29 4.18 12.29 10.76
N LEU A 30 4.29 11.23 9.95
CA LEU A 30 5.54 10.50 9.73
C LEU A 30 6.61 11.42 9.17
N LEU A 31 6.31 12.19 8.12
CA LEU A 31 7.28 13.14 7.55
C LEU A 31 7.77 14.16 8.58
N ALA A 32 6.89 14.67 9.45
CA ALA A 32 7.28 15.57 10.53
C ALA A 32 8.21 14.92 11.57
N ILE A 33 8.10 13.61 11.79
CA ILE A 33 9.01 12.85 12.65
C ILE A 33 10.36 12.67 11.95
N LEU A 34 10.35 12.26 10.68
CA LEU A 34 11.56 12.01 9.90
C LEU A 34 12.41 13.29 9.75
N ASP A 35 11.77 14.44 9.54
CA ASP A 35 12.41 15.76 9.44
C ASP A 35 13.21 16.15 10.69
N ARG A 36 12.82 15.63 11.86
CA ARG A 36 13.46 15.92 13.15
C ARG A 36 14.32 14.77 13.67
N ALA A 37 14.38 13.67 12.93
CA ALA A 37 15.06 12.46 13.38
C ALA A 37 16.58 12.63 13.30
N ALA A 38 17.28 12.05 14.27
CA ALA A 38 18.73 11.91 14.23
C ALA A 38 19.13 10.64 13.47
N ILE A 39 20.41 10.55 13.10
CA ILE A 39 21.01 9.35 12.51
C ILE A 39 20.78 8.14 13.42
N GLY A 40 20.47 6.99 12.83
CA GLY A 40 20.21 5.74 13.55
C GLY A 40 18.72 5.43 13.78
N LEU A 41 17.80 6.27 13.28
CA LEU A 41 16.39 5.93 13.21
C LEU A 41 16.18 4.67 12.36
N ARG A 42 15.36 3.73 12.87
CA ARG A 42 14.89 2.58 12.09
C ARG A 42 13.38 2.62 11.97
N LEU A 43 12.89 2.44 10.76
CA LEU A 43 11.46 2.38 10.48
C LEU A 43 11.03 0.92 10.36
N TYR A 44 9.96 0.56 11.06
CA TYR A 44 9.30 -0.73 10.92
C TYR A 44 7.86 -0.51 10.50
N VAL A 45 7.45 -1.17 9.42
CA VAL A 45 6.12 -1.00 8.80
C VAL A 45 5.43 -2.35 8.69
N CYS A 46 4.17 -2.42 9.11
CA CYS A 46 3.34 -3.60 8.92
C CYS A 46 1.98 -3.18 8.32
N GLY A 47 1.50 -3.95 7.35
CA GLY A 47 0.23 -3.68 6.67
C GLY A 47 0.12 -4.44 5.35
N ASP A 48 -0.82 -4.01 4.51
CA ASP A 48 -0.91 -4.51 3.14
C ASP A 48 0.23 -3.99 2.26
N GLU A 49 0.38 -4.60 1.09
CA GLU A 49 1.48 -4.29 0.16
C GLU A 49 1.44 -2.82 -0.30
N ALA A 50 0.25 -2.29 -0.62
CA ALA A 50 0.09 -0.91 -1.07
C ALA A 50 0.53 0.10 0.02
N PHE A 51 0.14 -0.16 1.26
CA PHE A 51 0.52 0.62 2.42
C PHE A 51 2.03 0.60 2.65
N ILE A 52 2.65 -0.59 2.65
CA ILE A 52 4.10 -0.75 2.86
C ILE A 52 4.89 0.04 1.82
N TRP A 53 4.53 -0.08 0.54
CA TRP A 53 5.23 0.63 -0.52
C TRP A 53 5.05 2.15 -0.45
N ARG A 54 3.86 2.62 -0.06
CA ARG A 54 3.62 4.05 0.21
C ARG A 54 4.54 4.58 1.30
N ILE A 55 4.62 3.89 2.45
CA ILE A 55 5.45 4.32 3.56
C ILE A 55 6.95 4.25 3.21
N ARG A 56 7.38 3.18 2.54
CA ARG A 56 8.77 3.07 2.04
C ARG A 56 9.15 4.22 1.12
N ARG A 57 8.24 4.62 0.22
CA ARG A 57 8.48 5.75 -0.67
C ARG A 57 8.68 7.05 0.12
N LEU A 58 7.80 7.32 1.09
CA LEU A 58 7.92 8.52 1.95
C LEU A 58 9.22 8.51 2.76
N ALA A 59 9.61 7.36 3.31
CA ALA A 59 10.86 7.20 4.06
C ALA A 59 12.08 7.45 3.17
N TYR A 60 12.09 6.86 1.97
CA TYR A 60 13.16 7.04 0.99
C TYR A 60 13.28 8.51 0.55
N ASP A 61 12.16 9.16 0.23
CA ASP A 61 12.14 10.58 -0.16
C ASP A 61 12.58 11.50 1.00
N ALA A 62 12.43 11.06 2.26
CA ALA A 62 12.94 11.74 3.45
C ALA A 62 14.40 11.40 3.80
N GLY A 63 15.08 10.55 3.01
CA GLY A 63 16.50 10.25 3.14
C GLY A 63 16.85 8.95 3.86
N LEU A 64 15.87 8.11 4.24
CA LEU A 64 16.16 6.80 4.83
C LEU A 64 16.66 5.82 3.76
N LEU A 65 17.64 5.02 4.12
CA LEU A 65 18.14 3.93 3.29
C LEU A 65 17.18 2.72 3.34
N PRO A 66 17.14 1.89 2.27
CA PRO A 66 16.32 0.67 2.28
C PRO A 66 16.57 -0.24 3.48
N GLU A 67 17.81 -0.33 3.95
CA GLU A 67 18.24 -1.18 5.08
C GLU A 67 17.76 -0.65 6.44
N GLU A 68 17.37 0.63 6.51
CA GLU A 68 16.82 1.29 7.70
C GLU A 68 15.30 1.07 7.80
N THR A 69 14.67 0.51 6.76
CA THR A 69 13.23 0.25 6.72
C THR A 69 12.92 -1.25 6.64
N ARG A 70 12.49 -1.82 7.75
CA ARG A 70 11.95 -3.19 7.81
C ARG A 70 10.46 -3.16 7.51
N ALA A 71 9.97 -4.11 6.71
CA ALA A 71 8.53 -4.25 6.48
C ALA A 71 8.09 -5.70 6.67
N GLU A 72 6.89 -5.87 7.22
CA GLU A 72 6.19 -7.15 7.32
C GLU A 72 4.85 -7.06 6.60
N LEU A 73 4.72 -7.87 5.55
CA LEU A 73 3.48 -7.99 4.80
C LEU A 73 2.49 -8.81 5.61
N ASN A 74 1.37 -8.20 5.97
CA ASN A 74 0.25 -8.98 6.47
C ASN A 74 -0.33 -9.74 5.28
N ALA A 75 -0.52 -11.06 5.39
CA ALA A 75 -1.01 -11.90 4.30
C ALA A 75 -2.43 -11.43 3.92
N ALA A 76 -2.54 -10.67 2.85
CA ALA A 76 -3.76 -9.91 2.60
C ALA A 76 -3.90 -9.45 1.14
N PRO A 77 -5.14 -9.13 0.73
CA PRO A 77 -5.58 -8.91 -0.65
C PRO A 77 -4.73 -7.94 -1.47
N ARG A 78 -4.75 -8.14 -2.80
CA ARG A 78 -4.06 -7.32 -3.80
C ARG A 78 -4.88 -6.09 -4.15
N ALA A 79 -4.28 -4.92 -4.03
CA ALA A 79 -4.80 -3.73 -4.70
C ALA A 79 -4.59 -3.89 -6.21
N VAL A 80 -5.64 -3.78 -7.02
CA VAL A 80 -5.61 -3.89 -8.48
C VAL A 80 -6.08 -2.57 -9.09
N TYR A 81 -5.23 -1.99 -9.93
CA TYR A 81 -5.51 -0.78 -10.72
C TYR A 81 -6.07 -1.17 -12.08
N CYS A 82 -7.27 -0.71 -12.41
CA CYS A 82 -7.89 -0.91 -13.70
C CYS A 82 -7.32 0.07 -14.73
N VAL A 83 -6.66 -0.42 -15.78
CA VAL A 83 -6.13 0.46 -16.85
C VAL A 83 -7.21 1.16 -17.67
N HIS A 84 -8.45 0.65 -17.65
CA HIS A 84 -9.54 1.22 -18.41
C HIS A 84 -10.12 2.47 -17.74
N CYS A 85 -10.54 2.37 -16.47
CA CYS A 85 -11.19 3.47 -15.76
C CYS A 85 -10.29 4.18 -14.75
N SER A 86 -9.05 3.73 -14.58
CA SER A 86 -8.08 4.27 -13.61
C SER A 86 -8.47 4.13 -12.13
N ALA A 87 -9.51 3.35 -11.81
CA ALA A 87 -9.89 3.04 -10.44
C ALA A 87 -9.03 1.90 -9.87
N SER A 88 -8.74 1.97 -8.57
CA SER A 88 -8.07 0.91 -7.81
C SER A 88 -9.00 0.32 -6.77
N HIS A 89 -9.07 -1.02 -6.71
CA HIS A 89 -9.87 -1.76 -5.74
C HIS A 89 -9.06 -2.88 -5.11
N VAL A 90 -9.50 -3.39 -3.96
CA VAL A 90 -8.82 -4.45 -3.21
C VAL A 90 -9.54 -5.77 -3.46
N TYR A 91 -8.79 -6.78 -3.87
CA TYR A 91 -9.29 -8.13 -4.20
C TYR A 91 -8.44 -9.19 -3.53
N ASP A 92 -9.00 -10.38 -3.31
CA ASP A 92 -8.16 -11.56 -3.01
C ASP A 92 -7.12 -11.78 -4.12
N ALA A 93 -6.05 -12.52 -3.81
CA ALA A 93 -4.91 -12.72 -4.71
C ALA A 93 -5.22 -13.66 -5.89
N LEU A 94 -6.23 -13.30 -6.69
CA LEU A 94 -6.72 -14.02 -7.86
C LEU A 94 -5.99 -13.53 -9.13
N SER A 95 -5.95 -14.41 -10.14
CA SER A 95 -5.40 -14.07 -11.46
C SER A 95 -6.36 -13.23 -12.30
N GLU A 96 -7.67 -13.28 -12.02
CA GLU A 96 -8.70 -12.51 -12.69
C GLU A 96 -9.71 -11.94 -11.68
N VAL A 97 -10.13 -10.70 -11.89
CA VAL A 97 -11.05 -9.98 -10.99
C VAL A 97 -11.96 -9.06 -11.81
N GLU A 98 -13.21 -8.89 -11.38
CA GLU A 98 -14.12 -7.93 -12.00
C GLU A 98 -13.92 -6.51 -11.45
N CYS A 99 -13.75 -5.52 -12.32
CA CYS A 99 -13.62 -4.13 -11.89
C CYS A 99 -14.93 -3.60 -11.28
N ILE A 100 -14.94 -3.29 -9.99
CA ILE A 100 -16.14 -2.78 -9.28
C ILE A 100 -16.66 -1.47 -9.91
N SER A 101 -15.80 -0.67 -10.54
CA SER A 101 -16.18 0.61 -11.15
C SER A 101 -16.68 0.51 -12.58
N CYS A 102 -16.24 -0.48 -13.38
CA CYS A 102 -16.58 -0.54 -14.81
C CYS A 102 -17.05 -1.90 -15.32
N GLY A 103 -17.09 -2.93 -14.47
CA GLY A 103 -17.57 -4.28 -14.82
C GLY A 103 -16.64 -5.12 -15.70
N ILE A 104 -15.53 -4.56 -16.19
CA ILE A 104 -14.60 -5.32 -17.03
C ILE A 104 -13.92 -6.42 -16.21
N ASN A 105 -13.86 -7.64 -16.76
CA ASN A 105 -13.03 -8.71 -16.22
C ASN A 105 -11.55 -8.41 -16.47
N LEU A 106 -10.77 -8.29 -15.41
CA LEU A 106 -9.38 -7.89 -15.45
C LEU A 106 -8.46 -9.08 -15.15
N GLY A 107 -7.55 -9.38 -16.08
CA GLY A 107 -6.40 -10.22 -15.80
C GLY A 107 -5.34 -9.46 -14.99
N VAL A 108 -5.08 -9.91 -13.77
CA VAL A 108 -4.14 -9.29 -12.83
C VAL A 108 -2.72 -9.72 -13.14
N ARG A 109 -1.85 -8.77 -13.49
CA ARG A 109 -0.43 -9.01 -13.72
C ARG A 109 0.29 -9.28 -12.40
N GLN A 110 1.33 -10.11 -12.41
CA GLN A 110 2.10 -10.46 -11.21
C GLN A 110 3.09 -9.38 -10.77
N HIS A 111 3.30 -8.33 -11.57
CA HIS A 111 4.21 -7.25 -11.23
C HIS A 111 3.49 -6.13 -10.47
N PHE A 112 3.88 -5.92 -9.21
CA PHE A 112 3.39 -4.81 -8.40
C PHE A 112 4.03 -3.49 -8.82
N SER A 113 3.21 -2.48 -9.12
CA SER A 113 3.69 -1.14 -9.43
C SER A 113 3.87 -0.33 -8.15
N GLN A 114 5.13 -0.10 -7.75
CA GLN A 114 5.46 0.74 -6.59
C GLN A 114 4.93 2.18 -6.74
N ARG A 115 4.94 2.70 -7.97
CA ARG A 115 4.48 4.06 -8.28
C ARG A 115 2.97 4.23 -8.08
N VAL A 116 2.18 3.21 -8.46
CA VAL A 116 0.70 3.25 -8.35
C VAL A 116 0.24 2.67 -7.02
N GLY A 117 1.05 1.84 -6.37
CA GLY A 117 0.69 1.12 -5.16
C GLY A 117 -0.27 -0.04 -5.43
N ALA A 118 -0.28 -0.60 -6.64
CA ALA A 118 -1.22 -1.64 -7.05
C ALA A 118 -0.64 -2.55 -8.15
N TYR A 119 -1.23 -3.74 -8.28
CA TYR A 119 -1.06 -4.63 -9.43
C TYR A 119 -1.85 -4.10 -10.63
N LEU A 120 -1.34 -4.33 -11.84
CA LEU A 120 -2.00 -3.89 -13.06
C LEU A 120 -3.12 -4.86 -13.44
N GLY A 121 -4.35 -4.38 -13.52
CA GLY A 121 -5.50 -5.09 -14.09
C GLY A 121 -5.79 -4.59 -15.50
N VAL A 122 -5.71 -5.50 -16.46
CA VAL A 122 -6.01 -5.23 -17.88
C VAL A 122 -7.13 -6.16 -18.35
N CYS A 123 -7.90 -5.77 -19.37
CA CYS A 123 -8.96 -6.61 -19.92
C CYS A 123 -8.44 -8.04 -20.20
N ALA A 124 -9.08 -9.03 -19.59
CA ALA A 124 -8.68 -10.43 -19.69
C ALA A 124 -8.94 -10.98 -21.10
N ASP A 125 -10.10 -10.66 -21.66
CA ASP A 125 -10.53 -11.02 -23.01
C ASP A 125 -11.14 -9.77 -23.70
N PRO A 126 -10.45 -9.16 -24.67
CA PRO A 126 -10.97 -8.02 -25.42
C PRO A 126 -12.24 -8.30 -26.23
N ASP A 127 -12.46 -9.55 -26.66
CA ASP A 127 -13.66 -9.95 -27.40
C ASP A 127 -14.85 -10.17 -26.46
N ARG A 128 -14.58 -10.43 -25.17
CA ARG A 128 -15.58 -10.63 -24.11
C ARG A 128 -15.19 -9.88 -22.83
N PRO A 129 -15.31 -8.54 -22.83
CA PRO A 129 -14.79 -7.72 -21.73
C PRO A 129 -15.57 -7.88 -20.42
N TYR A 130 -16.82 -8.31 -20.45
CA TYR A 130 -17.71 -8.45 -19.29
C TYR A 130 -17.97 -9.93 -18.97
N LEU A 131 -18.09 -10.27 -17.69
CA LEU A 131 -18.49 -11.62 -17.27
C LEU A 131 -19.98 -11.85 -17.57
N GLU A 132 -20.31 -13.00 -18.14
CA GLU A 132 -21.70 -13.44 -18.28
C GLU A 132 -22.21 -13.89 -16.91
N HIS A 133 -22.96 -13.04 -16.21
CA HIS A 133 -23.67 -13.46 -15.01
C HIS A 133 -24.88 -14.30 -15.42
N ARG A 134 -24.78 -15.64 -15.33
CA ARG A 134 -25.96 -16.50 -15.46
C ARG A 134 -26.85 -16.29 -14.23
N ALA A 135 -28.06 -15.80 -14.48
CA ALA A 135 -29.15 -15.68 -13.51
C ALA A 135 -29.70 -17.06 -13.11
#